data_AF-A0A9D8AZC8-F1
#
_entry.id   AF-A0A9D8AZC8-F1
#
_cell.length_a   1.000
_cell.length_b   1.000
_cell.length_c   1.000
_cell.angle_alpha   90.00
_cell.angle_beta   90.00
_cell.angle_gamma   90.00
#
_symmetry.space_group_name_H-M   'P 1'
#
loop_
_entity.id
_entity.type
_entity.pdbx_description
1 polymer ?
#
loop_
_entity_poly.entity_id
_entity_poly.type
_entity_poly.pdbx_seq_one_letter_code
_entity_poly.pdbx_strand_id
1 'polypeptide(L)'
;MTKLVHPGLSYQVRGVLFDVYNTLGPMLKEEYYRDAIVLGMEKNGIACEPEKRFEVYYEGERVGLYYVDVWVDGGKILLEIKVAPTIEPIHKAQAISYLKVTDADLAVVVNYGGPSLNDARLPNFLRDRRPGFAWQPQPVAEGLLYPDLVNALQRACHRVHFTLGPGFFHQVYRRATMIELRRSGVNYDYIKQLPVEYRGQLLGYQDVRLILVEDKVLLATFALRGTDDARSAALTEQLKARLRRMDLKLGLLANFHGTALAITPGRVK
;
A
#
# COMPACT_ATOMS: atom_id res chain seq x y z
N MET A 1 30.36 -6.27 -13.21
CA MET A 1 29.24 -5.77 -14.04
C MET A 1 27.98 -6.54 -13.67
N THR A 2 26.95 -5.87 -13.18
CA THR A 2 25.67 -6.52 -12.84
C THR A 2 25.01 -6.99 -14.14
N LYS A 3 24.67 -8.27 -14.25
CA LYS A 3 24.03 -8.85 -15.44
C LYS A 3 22.64 -8.21 -15.62
N LEU A 4 22.37 -7.66 -16.80
CA LEU A 4 21.09 -7.03 -17.13
C LEU A 4 20.02 -8.11 -17.27
N VAL A 5 18.91 -7.99 -16.53
CA VAL A 5 17.75 -8.88 -16.68
C VAL A 5 17.02 -8.53 -17.98
N HIS A 6 16.77 -9.54 -18.82
CA HIS A 6 16.09 -9.44 -20.12
C HIS A 6 16.58 -8.28 -21.02
N PRO A 7 17.86 -8.26 -21.45
CA PRO A 7 18.45 -7.11 -22.12
C PRO A 7 17.72 -6.73 -23.42
N GLY A 8 17.42 -7.71 -24.28
CA GLY A 8 16.73 -7.48 -25.56
C GLY A 8 15.31 -6.94 -25.37
N LEU A 9 14.49 -7.65 -24.58
CA LEU A 9 13.12 -7.22 -24.26
C LEU A 9 13.10 -5.85 -23.58
N SER A 10 14.02 -5.59 -22.65
CA SER A 10 14.12 -4.29 -21.97
C SER A 10 14.40 -3.14 -22.94
N TYR A 11 15.22 -3.38 -23.98
CA TYR A 11 15.50 -2.38 -25.00
C TYR A 11 14.25 -2.07 -25.84
N GLN A 12 13.53 -3.11 -26.28
CA GLN A 12 12.28 -2.97 -27.03
C GLN A 12 11.21 -2.24 -26.22
N VAL A 13 10.98 -2.67 -24.97
CA VAL A 13 10.04 -2.04 -24.05
C VAL A 13 10.38 -0.58 -23.85
N ARG A 14 11.64 -0.26 -23.56
CA ARG A 14 12.09 1.13 -23.35
C ARG A 14 11.91 1.98 -24.61
N GLY A 15 12.13 1.43 -25.80
CA GLY A 15 11.83 2.10 -27.07
C GLY A 15 10.37 2.56 -27.16
N VAL A 16 9.43 1.67 -26.82
CA VAL A 16 7.99 2.01 -26.74
C VAL A 16 7.73 3.11 -25.71
N LEU A 17 8.34 3.04 -24.52
CA LEU A 17 8.14 4.05 -23.49
C LEU A 17 8.54 5.46 -23.97
N PHE A 18 9.68 5.57 -24.68
CA PHE A 18 10.17 6.83 -25.26
C PHE A 18 9.30 7.33 -26.41
N ASP A 19 8.84 6.43 -27.29
CA ASP A 19 7.92 6.78 -28.38
C ASP A 19 6.62 7.40 -27.85
N VAL A 20 6.05 6.79 -26.81
CA VAL A 20 4.87 7.31 -26.11
C VAL A 20 5.14 8.69 -25.50
N TYR A 21 6.28 8.87 -24.82
CA TYR A 21 6.64 10.17 -24.21
C TYR A 21 6.79 11.26 -25.27
N ASN A 22 7.49 10.96 -26.36
CA ASN A 22 7.75 11.91 -27.44
C ASN A 22 6.48 12.28 -28.22
N THR A 23 5.50 11.37 -28.27
CA THR A 23 4.24 11.59 -28.97
C THR A 23 3.23 12.36 -28.13
N LEU A 24 3.08 12.01 -26.85
CA LEU A 24 2.03 12.56 -25.98
C LEU A 24 2.49 13.75 -25.13
N GLY A 25 3.79 13.83 -24.82
CA GLY A 25 4.30 14.77 -23.83
C GLY A 25 3.86 14.46 -22.39
N PRO A 26 4.25 15.30 -21.41
CA PRO A 26 3.90 15.13 -20.00
C PRO A 26 2.49 15.66 -19.65
N MET A 27 2.08 15.51 -18.39
CA MET A 27 0.87 16.09 -17.77
C MET A 27 -0.47 15.44 -18.13
N LEU A 28 -0.48 14.24 -18.71
CA LEU A 28 -1.68 13.43 -18.85
C LEU A 28 -1.87 12.52 -17.62
N LYS A 29 -3.05 11.91 -17.47
CA LYS A 29 -3.30 10.88 -16.46
C LYS A 29 -2.54 9.59 -16.79
N GLU A 30 -2.19 8.82 -15.76
CA GLU A 30 -1.51 7.52 -15.88
C GLU A 30 -2.22 6.55 -16.83
N GLU A 31 -3.56 6.54 -16.84
CA GLU A 31 -4.39 5.71 -17.71
C GLU A 31 -4.12 5.93 -19.21
N TYR A 32 -3.88 7.17 -19.65
CA TYR A 32 -3.59 7.46 -21.05
C TYR A 32 -2.20 6.95 -21.48
N TYR A 33 -1.21 7.05 -20.59
CA TYR A 33 0.11 6.50 -20.88
C TYR A 33 0.07 4.97 -20.94
N ARG A 34 -0.66 4.32 -20.02
CA ARG A 34 -0.86 2.87 -20.06
C ARG A 34 -1.44 2.42 -21.39
N ASP A 35 -2.54 3.03 -21.82
CA ASP A 35 -3.23 2.63 -23.04
C ASP A 35 -2.34 2.87 -24.28
N ALA A 36 -1.58 3.97 -24.32
CA ALA A 36 -0.62 4.24 -25.37
C ALA A 36 0.56 3.24 -25.38
N ILE A 37 1.06 2.85 -24.21
CA ILE A 37 2.10 1.82 -24.08
C ILE A 37 1.60 0.49 -24.62
N VAL A 38 0.38 0.07 -24.28
CA VAL A 38 -0.21 -1.19 -24.78
C VAL A 38 -0.26 -1.19 -26.30
N LEU A 39 -0.80 -0.12 -26.91
CA LEU A 39 -0.83 0.03 -28.37
C LEU A 39 0.58 -0.01 -28.99
N GLY A 40 1.56 0.62 -28.34
CA GLY A 40 2.95 0.60 -28.76
C GLY A 40 3.58 -0.79 -28.67
N MET A 41 3.30 -1.55 -27.61
CA MET A 41 3.77 -2.93 -27.45
C MET A 41 3.17 -3.85 -28.52
N GLU A 42 1.87 -3.76 -28.77
CA GLU A 42 1.16 -4.53 -29.79
C GLU A 42 1.76 -4.30 -31.19
N LYS A 43 1.97 -3.03 -31.57
CA LYS A 43 2.61 -2.67 -32.85
C LYS A 43 4.02 -3.22 -33.00
N ASN A 44 4.74 -3.39 -31.90
CA ASN A 44 6.09 -3.94 -31.88
C ASN A 44 6.12 -5.47 -31.67
N GLY A 45 4.97 -6.14 -31.66
CA GLY A 45 4.88 -7.59 -31.46
C GLY A 45 5.29 -8.05 -30.06
N ILE A 46 5.21 -7.17 -29.05
CA ILE A 46 5.56 -7.47 -27.67
C ILE A 46 4.29 -7.89 -26.93
N ALA A 47 4.24 -9.14 -26.49
CA ALA A 47 3.11 -9.64 -25.71
C ALA A 47 2.95 -8.86 -24.40
N CYS A 48 1.77 -8.31 -24.14
CA CYS A 48 1.48 -7.63 -22.89
C CYS A 48 0.00 -7.76 -22.49
N GLU A 49 -0.28 -7.62 -21.20
CA GLU A 49 -1.62 -7.64 -20.61
C GLU A 49 -1.78 -6.41 -19.70
N PRO A 50 -2.63 -5.44 -20.03
CA PRO A 50 -2.93 -4.32 -19.14
C PRO A 50 -3.76 -4.77 -17.93
N GLU A 51 -3.57 -4.10 -16.80
CA GLU A 51 -4.36 -4.29 -15.57
C GLU A 51 -4.45 -5.75 -15.11
N LYS A 52 -3.38 -6.53 -15.32
CA LYS A 52 -3.38 -7.95 -14.96
C LYS A 52 -3.60 -8.12 -13.46
N ARG A 53 -4.61 -8.91 -13.12
CA ARG A 53 -5.06 -9.15 -11.74
C ARG A 53 -4.22 -10.23 -11.06
N PHE A 54 -3.74 -9.91 -9.86
CA PHE A 54 -3.07 -10.84 -8.95
C PHE A 54 -3.77 -10.89 -7.60
N GLU A 55 -3.76 -12.07 -6.98
CA GLU A 55 -4.25 -12.24 -5.61
C GLU A 55 -3.11 -11.94 -4.63
N VAL A 56 -3.42 -11.15 -3.59
CA VAL A 56 -2.47 -10.83 -2.53
C VAL A 56 -2.76 -11.75 -1.36
N TYR A 57 -1.74 -12.48 -0.93
CA TYR A 57 -1.78 -13.37 0.22
C TYR A 57 -0.94 -12.82 1.36
N TYR A 58 -1.40 -13.07 2.58
CA TYR A 58 -0.66 -12.82 3.80
C TYR A 58 -0.79 -14.05 4.68
N GLU A 59 0.34 -14.66 5.07
CA GLU A 59 0.35 -15.84 5.94
C GLU A 59 -0.56 -16.99 5.45
N GLY A 60 -0.60 -17.20 4.13
CA GLY A 60 -1.42 -18.24 3.48
C GLY A 60 -2.87 -17.85 3.20
N GLU A 61 -3.33 -16.69 3.68
CA GLU A 61 -4.71 -16.23 3.52
C GLU A 61 -4.82 -15.09 2.50
N ARG A 62 -5.85 -15.13 1.66
CA ARG A 62 -6.09 -14.09 0.67
C ARG A 62 -6.58 -12.80 1.33
N VAL A 63 -5.80 -11.73 1.21
CA VAL A 63 -6.10 -10.41 1.81
C VAL A 63 -6.60 -9.39 0.80
N GLY A 64 -6.40 -9.60 -0.50
CA GLY A 64 -7.00 -8.73 -1.51
C GLY A 64 -6.53 -9.01 -2.93
N LEU A 65 -6.67 -8.00 -3.77
CA LEU A 65 -6.29 -8.02 -5.17
C LEU A 65 -5.33 -6.87 -5.44
N TYR A 66 -4.42 -7.09 -6.38
CA TYR A 66 -3.53 -6.09 -6.94
C TYR A 66 -3.63 -6.17 -8.47
N TYR A 67 -3.50 -5.02 -9.13
CA TYR A 67 -3.58 -4.89 -10.58
C TYR A 67 -2.29 -4.25 -11.04
N VAL A 68 -1.54 -4.95 -11.90
CA VAL A 68 -0.33 -4.43 -12.54
C VAL A 68 -0.73 -3.55 -13.70
N ASP A 69 -0.12 -2.36 -13.86
CA ASP A 69 -0.48 -1.47 -14.97
C ASP A 69 -0.30 -2.15 -16.33
N VAL A 70 0.88 -2.73 -16.58
CA VAL A 70 1.15 -3.56 -17.76
C VAL A 70 2.04 -4.76 -17.39
N TRP A 71 1.55 -5.97 -17.65
CA TRP A 71 2.28 -7.22 -17.51
C TRP A 71 2.87 -7.64 -18.84
N VAL A 72 4.20 -7.77 -18.95
CA VAL A 72 4.89 -7.96 -20.23
C VAL A 72 5.52 -9.35 -20.32
N ASP A 73 5.31 -9.98 -21.47
CA ASP A 73 5.92 -11.23 -21.92
C ASP A 73 5.89 -12.34 -20.85
N GLY A 74 4.69 -12.61 -20.32
CA GLY A 74 4.48 -13.69 -19.36
C GLY A 74 5.09 -13.44 -17.98
N GLY A 75 5.51 -12.22 -17.65
CA GLY A 75 6.05 -11.87 -16.32
C GLY A 75 7.53 -11.59 -16.29
N LYS A 76 8.17 -11.49 -17.45
CA LYS A 76 9.54 -11.03 -17.55
C LYS A 76 9.69 -9.59 -17.07
N ILE A 77 8.70 -8.74 -17.36
CA ILE A 77 8.69 -7.35 -16.92
C ILE A 77 7.28 -6.99 -16.41
N LEU A 78 7.18 -6.37 -15.23
CA LEU A 78 6.01 -5.55 -14.88
C LEU A 78 6.35 -4.07 -15.03
N LEU A 79 5.42 -3.31 -15.61
CA LEU A 79 5.50 -1.86 -15.66
C LEU A 79 4.64 -1.26 -14.57
N GLU A 80 5.20 -0.28 -13.87
CA GLU A 80 4.49 0.62 -12.96
C GLU A 80 4.62 2.04 -13.52
N ILE A 81 3.49 2.65 -13.84
CA ILE A 81 3.43 3.96 -14.48
C ILE A 81 3.20 5.01 -13.41
N LYS A 82 3.93 6.13 -13.53
CA LYS A 82 3.78 7.29 -12.67
C LYS A 82 3.67 8.57 -13.47
N VAL A 83 2.86 9.49 -12.95
CA VAL A 83 2.87 10.89 -13.37
C VAL A 83 3.18 11.76 -12.15
N ALA A 84 4.47 12.00 -11.94
CA ALA A 84 5.01 12.77 -10.84
C ALA A 84 6.21 13.62 -11.31
N PRO A 85 6.60 14.66 -10.54
CA PRO A 85 7.80 15.44 -10.88
C PRO A 85 9.07 14.60 -11.00
N THR A 86 9.15 13.50 -10.23
CA THR A 86 10.31 12.59 -10.18
C THR A 86 9.91 11.21 -9.64
N ILE A 87 10.74 10.20 -9.92
CA ILE A 87 10.63 8.87 -9.30
C ILE A 87 11.12 8.95 -7.84
N GLU A 88 10.18 8.99 -6.91
CA GLU A 88 10.46 8.99 -5.47
C GLU A 88 10.80 7.59 -4.92
N PRO A 89 11.48 7.50 -3.76
CA PRO A 89 11.76 6.22 -3.10
C PRO A 89 10.52 5.35 -2.85
N ILE A 90 9.37 5.98 -2.60
CA ILE A 90 8.10 5.26 -2.42
C ILE A 90 7.68 4.51 -3.68
N HIS A 91 7.82 5.09 -4.88
CA HIS A 91 7.46 4.40 -6.12
C HIS A 91 8.29 3.14 -6.32
N LYS A 92 9.59 3.20 -5.98
CA LYS A 92 10.47 2.03 -6.02
C LYS A 92 10.06 0.99 -4.98
N ALA A 93 9.73 1.41 -3.76
CA ALA A 93 9.27 0.51 -2.71
C ALA A 93 7.96 -0.22 -3.08
N GLN A 94 7.02 0.48 -3.71
CA GLN A 94 5.78 -0.11 -4.23
C GLN A 94 6.07 -1.18 -5.29
N ALA A 95 6.90 -0.86 -6.29
CA ALA A 95 7.30 -1.82 -7.31
C ALA A 95 7.98 -3.07 -6.71
N ILE A 96 8.79 -2.91 -5.66
CA ILE A 96 9.37 -4.03 -4.91
C ILE A 96 8.29 -4.88 -4.23
N SER A 97 7.27 -4.25 -3.61
CA SER A 97 6.12 -4.98 -3.05
C SER A 97 5.40 -5.80 -4.11
N TYR A 98 5.26 -5.26 -5.32
CA TYR A 98 4.59 -5.94 -6.41
C TYR A 98 5.39 -7.12 -6.92
N LEU A 99 6.73 -7.01 -7.02
CA LEU A 99 7.60 -8.15 -7.32
C LEU A 99 7.43 -9.31 -6.35
N LYS A 100 7.18 -9.05 -5.06
CA LYS A 100 6.90 -10.10 -4.06
C LYS A 100 5.60 -10.87 -4.35
N VAL A 101 4.61 -10.20 -4.91
CA VAL A 101 3.26 -10.77 -5.15
C VAL A 101 3.19 -11.46 -6.51
N THR A 102 3.74 -10.84 -7.53
CA THR A 102 3.60 -11.30 -8.93
C THR A 102 4.67 -12.29 -9.34
N ASP A 103 5.78 -12.33 -8.59
CA ASP A 103 6.98 -13.07 -8.95
C ASP A 103 7.47 -12.71 -10.36
N ALA A 104 7.40 -11.44 -10.77
CA ALA A 104 8.00 -10.99 -12.03
C ALA A 104 9.54 -10.98 -11.93
N ASP A 105 10.25 -11.03 -13.07
CA ASP A 105 11.72 -11.00 -13.06
C ASP A 105 12.28 -9.58 -12.85
N LEU A 106 11.57 -8.57 -13.35
CA LEU A 106 11.97 -7.17 -13.37
C LEU A 106 10.76 -6.25 -13.22
N ALA A 107 10.85 -5.26 -12.33
CA ALA A 107 9.93 -4.12 -12.34
C ALA A 107 10.61 -2.94 -13.03
N VAL A 108 9.85 -2.23 -13.87
CA VAL A 108 10.25 -0.94 -14.43
C VAL A 108 9.23 0.10 -13.96
N VAL A 109 9.69 1.00 -13.10
CA VAL A 109 8.93 2.21 -12.74
C VAL A 109 9.25 3.26 -13.79
N VAL A 110 8.28 3.64 -14.60
CA VAL A 110 8.43 4.68 -15.61
C VAL A 110 7.64 5.92 -15.18
N ASN A 111 8.25 7.10 -15.30
CA ASN A 111 7.57 8.34 -14.96
C ASN A 111 7.49 9.31 -16.14
N TYR A 112 6.26 9.72 -16.43
CA TYR A 112 5.88 10.61 -17.52
C TYR A 112 5.60 12.04 -17.07
N GLY A 113 5.70 12.34 -15.76
CA GLY A 113 5.41 13.68 -15.23
C GLY A 113 6.59 14.67 -15.23
N GLY A 114 7.80 14.20 -15.54
CA GLY A 114 9.00 15.02 -15.58
C GLY A 114 9.22 15.76 -16.91
N PRO A 115 10.25 16.63 -17.00
CA PRO A 115 10.64 17.28 -18.25
C PRO A 115 11.25 16.31 -19.29
N SER A 116 11.62 15.11 -18.85
CA SER A 116 12.04 14.00 -19.70
C SER A 116 11.51 12.68 -19.14
N LEU A 117 11.42 11.67 -20.00
CA LEU A 117 11.11 10.31 -19.57
C LEU A 117 12.26 9.79 -18.68
N ASN A 118 11.91 9.32 -17.49
CA ASN A 118 12.83 8.60 -16.62
C ASN A 118 12.25 7.25 -16.20
N ASP A 119 13.13 6.28 -16.04
CA ASP A 119 12.79 4.93 -15.63
C ASP A 119 13.74 4.42 -14.54
N ALA A 120 13.20 3.64 -13.61
CA ALA A 120 13.95 2.90 -12.61
C ALA A 120 13.71 1.40 -12.78
N ARG A 121 14.80 0.65 -12.89
CA ARG A 121 14.78 -0.80 -13.10
C ARG A 121 15.12 -1.53 -11.82
N LEU A 122 14.27 -2.46 -11.41
CA LEU A 122 14.36 -3.16 -10.13
C LEU A 122 14.28 -4.67 -10.38
N PRO A 123 15.42 -5.37 -10.52
CA PRO A 123 15.43 -6.82 -10.64
C PRO A 123 14.88 -7.49 -9.37
N ASN A 124 14.19 -8.62 -9.53
CA ASN A 124 13.61 -9.34 -8.41
C ASN A 124 14.64 -10.19 -7.65
N PHE A 125 15.45 -9.53 -6.82
CA PHE A 125 16.39 -10.22 -5.93
C PHE A 125 15.73 -10.86 -4.70
N LEU A 126 14.42 -10.65 -4.51
CA LEU A 126 13.67 -11.18 -3.35
C LEU A 126 13.31 -12.65 -3.48
N ARG A 127 13.41 -13.24 -4.68
CA ARG A 127 13.28 -14.69 -4.90
C ARG A 127 14.30 -15.48 -4.10
N ASP A 128 15.53 -14.98 -4.05
CA ASP A 128 16.65 -15.71 -3.45
C ASP A 128 16.87 -15.38 -1.97
N ARG A 129 16.32 -14.25 -1.51
CA ARG A 129 16.53 -13.77 -0.14
C ARG A 129 15.27 -13.12 0.42
N ARG A 130 14.73 -13.75 1.46
CA ARG A 130 13.70 -13.13 2.31
C ARG A 130 14.34 -12.69 3.62
N PRO A 131 14.44 -11.38 3.89
CA PRO A 131 14.96 -10.92 5.17
C PRO A 131 14.03 -11.39 6.30
N GLY A 132 14.64 -11.75 7.43
CA GLY A 132 13.87 -12.03 8.65
C GLY A 132 13.24 -10.75 9.20
N PHE A 133 12.03 -10.86 9.76
CA PHE A 133 11.41 -9.75 10.47
C PHE A 133 12.02 -9.62 11.87
N ALA A 134 12.68 -8.49 12.12
CA ALA A 134 13.15 -8.09 13.44
C ALA A 134 12.42 -6.82 13.87
N TRP A 135 11.88 -6.82 15.09
CA TRP A 135 11.20 -5.67 15.67
C TRP A 135 11.42 -5.66 17.17
N GLN A 136 11.58 -4.46 17.73
CA GLN A 136 11.75 -4.24 19.16
C GLN A 136 10.62 -3.35 19.68
N PRO A 137 10.10 -3.62 20.90
CA PRO A 137 9.15 -2.75 21.58
C PRO A 137 9.62 -1.31 21.59
N GLN A 138 8.69 -0.39 21.30
CA GLN A 138 8.99 1.04 21.34
C GLN A 138 8.73 1.57 22.75
N PRO A 139 9.59 2.47 23.26
CA PRO A 139 9.29 3.22 24.46
C PRO A 139 7.98 3.95 24.26
N VAL A 140 7.06 3.73 25.20
CA VAL A 140 5.74 4.34 25.14
C VAL A 140 5.78 5.65 25.90
N ALA A 141 5.28 6.73 25.30
CA ALA A 141 5.21 8.03 25.95
C ALA A 141 4.46 7.95 27.29
N GLU A 142 4.95 8.68 28.29
CA GLU A 142 4.35 8.73 29.62
C GLU A 142 2.85 9.08 29.55
N GLY A 143 2.04 8.34 30.30
CA GLY A 143 0.59 8.50 30.30
C GLY A 143 -0.15 7.97 29.06
N LEU A 144 0.48 7.19 28.17
CA LEU A 144 -0.27 6.44 27.16
C LEU A 144 -1.02 5.27 27.82
N LEU A 145 -2.30 5.12 27.45
CA LEU A 145 -3.11 3.99 27.90
C LEU A 145 -2.68 2.69 27.21
N TYR A 146 -2.71 1.59 27.96
CA TYR A 146 -2.51 0.23 27.46
C TYR A 146 -1.16 0.01 26.72
N PRO A 147 0.00 0.32 27.33
CA PRO A 147 1.30 0.29 26.66
C PRO A 147 1.66 -1.07 26.03
N ASP A 148 1.33 -2.18 26.69
CA ASP A 148 1.58 -3.52 26.15
C ASP A 148 0.71 -3.81 24.93
N LEU A 149 -0.57 -3.45 24.99
CA LEU A 149 -1.50 -3.61 23.87
C LEU A 149 -1.08 -2.74 22.68
N VAL A 150 -0.68 -1.49 22.93
CA VAL A 150 -0.17 -0.59 21.88
C VAL A 150 1.08 -1.18 21.24
N ASN A 151 2.02 -1.72 22.01
CA ASN A 151 3.19 -2.41 21.48
C ASN A 151 2.83 -3.63 20.64
N ALA A 152 1.84 -4.43 21.06
CA ALA A 152 1.33 -5.55 20.27
C ALA A 152 0.75 -5.09 18.92
N LEU A 153 -0.02 -4.00 18.92
CA LEU A 153 -0.59 -3.41 17.70
C LEU A 153 0.48 -2.82 16.77
N GLN A 154 1.48 -2.15 17.33
CA GLN A 154 2.63 -1.67 16.57
C GLN A 154 3.37 -2.84 15.91
N ARG A 155 3.70 -3.88 16.68
CA ARG A 155 4.37 -5.08 16.16
C ARG A 155 3.59 -5.73 15.01
N ALA A 156 2.28 -5.90 15.17
CA ALA A 156 1.41 -6.45 14.13
C ALA A 156 1.46 -5.60 12.85
N CYS A 157 1.25 -4.28 12.96
CA CYS A 157 1.28 -3.40 11.80
C CYS A 157 2.67 -3.33 11.14
N HIS A 158 3.76 -3.29 11.93
CA HIS A 158 5.12 -3.31 11.41
C HIS A 158 5.44 -4.61 10.68
N ARG A 159 4.98 -5.76 11.18
CA ARG A 159 5.14 -7.04 10.49
C ARG A 159 4.39 -7.06 9.17
N VAL A 160 3.16 -6.55 9.15
CA VAL A 160 2.36 -6.43 7.92
C VAL A 160 3.09 -5.56 6.89
N HIS A 161 3.53 -4.36 7.29
CA HIS A 161 4.24 -3.43 6.41
C HIS A 161 5.58 -3.98 5.94
N PHE A 162 6.34 -4.66 6.80
CA PHE A 162 7.59 -5.32 6.42
C PHE A 162 7.38 -6.42 5.37
N THR A 163 6.37 -7.26 5.61
CA THR A 163 6.11 -8.44 4.78
C THR A 163 5.58 -8.01 3.41
N LEU A 164 4.50 -7.23 3.38
CA LEU A 164 3.85 -6.81 2.14
C LEU A 164 4.58 -5.66 1.45
N GLY A 165 5.11 -4.71 2.22
CA GLY A 165 5.55 -3.40 1.72
C GLY A 165 4.38 -2.47 1.39
N PRO A 166 4.65 -1.24 0.91
CA PRO A 166 3.63 -0.28 0.52
C PRO A 166 3.06 -0.58 -0.88
N GLY A 167 2.00 0.13 -1.29
CA GLY A 167 1.44 0.09 -2.65
C GLY A 167 0.06 -0.55 -2.76
N PHE A 168 -0.33 -1.39 -1.82
CA PHE A 168 -1.66 -2.00 -1.83
C PHE A 168 -2.76 -1.08 -1.30
N PHE A 169 -4.00 -1.39 -1.64
CA PHE A 169 -5.17 -0.75 -1.06
C PHE A 169 -5.28 -1.01 0.44
N HIS A 170 -5.81 -0.04 1.19
CA HIS A 170 -5.94 -0.10 2.65
C HIS A 170 -6.61 -1.38 3.20
N GLN A 171 -7.53 -1.98 2.43
CA GLN A 171 -8.20 -3.23 2.81
C GLN A 171 -7.27 -4.44 2.92
N VAL A 172 -6.17 -4.45 2.15
CA VAL A 172 -5.13 -5.48 2.20
C VAL A 172 -4.44 -5.42 3.55
N TYR A 173 -3.98 -4.23 3.96
CA TYR A 173 -3.34 -4.04 5.26
C TYR A 173 -4.30 -4.33 6.41
N ARG A 174 -5.57 -3.87 6.33
CA ARG A 174 -6.58 -4.17 7.35
C ARG A 174 -6.73 -5.68 7.59
N ARG A 175 -6.91 -6.45 6.51
CA ARG A 175 -7.07 -7.91 6.59
C ARG A 175 -5.81 -8.60 7.08
N ALA A 176 -4.64 -8.19 6.59
CA ALA A 176 -3.36 -8.71 7.08
C ALA A 176 -3.13 -8.42 8.57
N THR A 177 -3.46 -7.22 9.04
CA THR A 177 -3.40 -6.86 10.46
C THR A 177 -4.34 -7.72 11.29
N MET A 178 -5.57 -7.95 10.84
CA MET A 178 -6.51 -8.85 11.52
C MET A 178 -5.98 -10.30 11.62
N ILE A 179 -5.27 -10.78 10.60
CA ILE A 179 -4.59 -12.09 10.64
C ILE A 179 -3.47 -12.09 11.69
N GLU A 180 -2.65 -11.03 11.74
CA GLU A 180 -1.60 -10.89 12.75
C GLU A 180 -2.12 -10.85 14.19
N LEU A 181 -3.21 -10.13 14.43
CA LEU A 181 -3.83 -10.08 15.76
C LEU A 181 -4.33 -11.46 16.19
N ARG A 182 -5.04 -12.16 15.29
CA ARG A 182 -5.50 -13.53 15.56
C ARG A 182 -4.34 -14.49 15.85
N ARG A 183 -3.27 -14.42 15.06
CA ARG A 183 -2.07 -15.29 15.25
C ARG A 183 -1.29 -14.97 16.53
N SER A 184 -1.36 -13.74 17.02
CA SER A 184 -0.74 -13.32 18.27
C SER A 184 -1.64 -13.49 19.49
N GLY A 185 -2.86 -14.03 19.32
CA GLY A 185 -3.80 -14.24 20.42
C GLY A 185 -4.42 -12.96 20.97
N VAL A 186 -4.35 -11.85 20.21
CA VAL A 186 -4.96 -10.57 20.58
C VAL A 186 -6.40 -10.54 20.06
N ASN A 187 -7.36 -10.40 20.95
CA ASN A 187 -8.78 -10.38 20.60
C ASN A 187 -9.15 -9.06 19.93
N TYR A 188 -9.99 -9.15 18.90
CA TYR A 188 -10.53 -7.98 18.23
C TYR A 188 -11.91 -8.22 17.63
N ASP A 189 -12.66 -7.14 17.48
CA ASP A 189 -13.89 -7.06 16.71
C ASP A 189 -13.71 -6.20 15.45
N TYR A 190 -14.25 -6.68 14.33
CA TYR A 190 -14.25 -5.94 13.08
C TYR A 190 -15.54 -5.14 12.90
N ILE A 191 -15.47 -3.84 13.19
CA ILE A 191 -16.59 -2.91 13.12
C ILE A 191 -16.72 -2.40 11.69
N LYS A 192 -17.62 -3.02 10.92
CA LYS A 192 -17.94 -2.58 9.56
C LYS A 192 -18.64 -1.22 9.58
N GLN A 193 -19.63 -1.08 10.46
CA GLN A 193 -20.52 0.07 10.55
C GLN A 193 -20.74 0.50 12.00
N LEU A 194 -20.97 1.79 12.22
CA LEU A 194 -21.40 2.35 13.51
C LEU A 194 -22.81 2.92 13.43
N PRO A 195 -23.69 2.64 14.41
CA PRO A 195 -25.03 3.20 14.46
C PRO A 195 -24.96 4.71 14.70
N VAL A 196 -25.66 5.48 13.87
CA VAL A 196 -25.83 6.93 14.01
C VAL A 196 -27.15 7.16 14.72
N GLU A 197 -27.09 7.74 15.92
CA GLU A 197 -28.26 7.96 16.75
C GLU A 197 -28.46 9.45 17.04
N TYR A 198 -29.72 9.83 17.18
CA TYR A 198 -30.12 11.15 17.65
C TYR A 198 -31.14 10.99 18.78
N ARG A 199 -30.78 11.46 19.98
CA ARG A 199 -31.62 11.34 21.20
C ARG A 199 -32.07 9.89 21.47
N GLY A 200 -31.18 8.92 21.27
CA GLY A 200 -31.46 7.50 21.45
C GLY A 200 -32.25 6.83 20.31
N GLN A 201 -32.63 7.58 19.27
CA GLN A 201 -33.27 7.02 18.08
C GLN A 201 -32.23 6.75 16.99
N LEU A 202 -32.20 5.51 16.49
CA LEU A 202 -31.37 5.11 15.36
C LEU A 202 -31.80 5.84 14.09
N LEU A 203 -30.88 6.58 13.49
CA LEU A 203 -31.06 7.28 12.21
C LEU A 203 -30.50 6.49 11.03
N GLY A 204 -29.51 5.63 11.26
CA GLY A 204 -28.87 4.82 10.22
C GLY A 204 -27.50 4.34 10.62
N TYR A 205 -26.70 3.94 9.63
CA TYR A 205 -25.38 3.36 9.85
C TYR A 205 -24.31 4.09 9.04
N GLN A 206 -23.16 4.31 9.67
CA GLN A 206 -21.98 4.87 9.03
C GLN A 206 -20.96 3.77 8.77
N ASP A 207 -20.52 3.61 7.52
CA ASP A 207 -19.39 2.74 7.18
C ASP A 207 -18.08 3.27 7.80
N VAL A 208 -17.40 2.44 8.59
CA VAL A 208 -16.14 2.82 9.26
C VAL A 208 -15.00 1.83 9.11
N ARG A 209 -15.31 0.52 9.02
CA ARG A 209 -14.33 -0.57 8.82
C ARG A 209 -13.12 -0.50 9.78
N LEU A 210 -13.38 -0.44 11.08
CA LEU A 210 -12.38 -0.32 12.16
C LEU A 210 -12.14 -1.64 12.87
N ILE A 211 -10.99 -1.77 13.52
CA ILE A 211 -10.63 -2.92 14.36
C ILE A 211 -10.69 -2.45 15.82
N LEU A 212 -11.65 -2.94 16.59
CA LEU A 212 -11.70 -2.72 18.04
C LEU A 212 -10.92 -3.83 18.73
N VAL A 213 -9.92 -3.49 19.52
CA VAL A 213 -8.97 -4.45 20.09
C VAL A 213 -9.14 -4.51 21.60
N GLU A 214 -9.37 -5.71 22.13
CA GLU A 214 -9.56 -6.00 23.57
C GLU A 214 -10.56 -5.04 24.25
N ASP A 215 -11.62 -4.62 23.54
CA ASP A 215 -12.61 -3.62 23.97
C ASP A 215 -12.02 -2.28 24.48
N LYS A 216 -10.78 -1.96 24.08
CA LYS A 216 -9.98 -0.87 24.67
C LYS A 216 -9.42 0.09 23.66
N VAL A 217 -8.95 -0.40 22.52
CA VAL A 217 -8.19 0.41 21.54
C VAL A 217 -8.80 0.27 20.15
N LEU A 218 -9.11 1.40 19.53
CA LEU A 218 -9.65 1.44 18.17
C LEU A 218 -8.52 1.63 17.15
N LEU A 219 -8.29 0.67 16.28
CA LEU A 219 -7.28 0.72 15.23
C LEU A 219 -7.91 1.01 13.86
N ALA A 220 -7.41 2.05 13.21
CA ALA A 220 -7.76 2.43 11.84
C ALA A 220 -6.53 2.31 10.93
N THR A 221 -6.62 1.47 9.91
CA THR A 221 -5.57 1.27 8.90
C THR A 221 -5.91 2.02 7.60
N PHE A 222 -4.95 2.75 7.05
CA PHE A 222 -5.09 3.45 5.77
C PHE A 222 -3.76 3.50 5.01
N ALA A 223 -3.80 3.97 3.76
CA ALA A 223 -2.64 4.15 2.91
C ALA A 223 -2.81 5.44 2.11
N LEU A 224 -2.39 6.58 2.68
CA LEU A 224 -2.51 7.89 2.05
C LEU A 224 -1.14 8.56 1.90
N ARG A 225 -0.86 9.08 0.70
CA ARG A 225 0.36 9.85 0.37
C ARG A 225 0.35 11.17 1.09
N GLY A 226 1.44 11.48 1.78
CA GLY A 226 1.62 12.71 2.52
C GLY A 226 0.50 12.86 3.56
N THR A 227 0.84 12.91 4.83
CA THR A 227 -0.08 13.56 5.76
C THR A 227 -0.04 15.05 5.43
N ASP A 228 -0.71 15.46 4.36
CA ASP A 228 -1.06 16.86 4.19
C ASP A 228 -1.81 17.21 5.48
N ASP A 229 -1.29 18.18 6.24
CA ASP A 229 -1.61 18.33 7.67
C ASP A 229 -3.12 18.35 7.90
N ALA A 230 -3.86 18.93 6.96
CA ALA A 230 -5.33 18.98 6.95
C ALA A 230 -5.99 17.59 6.86
N ARG A 231 -5.54 16.70 5.97
CA ARG A 231 -6.15 15.36 5.79
C ARG A 231 -5.83 14.45 6.99
N SER A 232 -4.62 14.54 7.51
CA SER A 232 -4.20 13.81 8.71
C SER A 232 -4.97 14.28 9.95
N ALA A 233 -5.14 15.60 10.09
CA ALA A 233 -5.97 16.19 11.14
C ALA A 233 -7.43 15.73 11.03
N ALA A 234 -7.99 15.72 9.82
CA ALA A 234 -9.36 15.25 9.60
C ALA A 234 -9.56 13.78 10.02
N LEU A 235 -8.62 12.89 9.68
CA LEU A 235 -8.67 11.49 10.12
C LEU A 235 -8.57 11.36 11.65
N THR A 236 -7.72 12.19 12.27
CA THR A 236 -7.55 12.23 13.72
C THR A 236 -8.83 12.67 14.42
N GLU A 237 -9.49 13.72 13.92
CA GLU A 237 -10.76 14.20 14.48
C GLU A 237 -11.91 13.22 14.24
N GLN A 238 -11.96 12.57 13.07
CA GLN A 238 -12.91 11.47 12.82
C GLN A 238 -12.70 10.32 13.80
N LEU A 239 -11.45 9.92 14.06
CA LEU A 239 -11.14 8.89 15.04
C LEU A 239 -11.60 9.31 16.44
N LYS A 240 -11.28 10.52 16.89
CA LYS A 240 -11.72 11.04 18.20
C LYS A 240 -13.24 11.10 18.33
N ALA A 241 -13.96 11.49 17.28
CA ALA A 241 -15.42 11.48 17.29
C ALA A 241 -15.99 10.07 17.47
N ARG A 242 -15.36 9.06 16.85
CA ARG A 242 -15.74 7.65 17.00
C ARG A 242 -15.40 7.11 18.38
N LEU A 243 -14.23 7.47 18.93
CA LEU A 243 -13.83 7.11 20.30
C LEU A 243 -14.89 7.56 21.32
N ARG A 244 -15.35 8.83 21.23
CA ARG A 244 -16.42 9.34 22.12
C ARG A 244 -17.74 8.58 21.98
N ARG A 245 -18.14 8.22 20.76
CA ARG A 245 -19.37 7.46 20.50
C ARG A 245 -19.32 6.02 21.01
N MET A 246 -18.12 5.47 21.15
CA MET A 246 -17.89 4.09 21.58
C MET A 246 -17.43 4.01 23.04
N ASP A 247 -17.38 5.14 23.76
CA ASP A 247 -16.83 5.24 25.12
C ASP A 247 -15.39 4.70 25.26
N LEU A 248 -14.57 4.93 24.24
CA LEU A 248 -13.16 4.53 24.19
C LEU A 248 -12.25 5.73 24.40
N LYS A 249 -11.12 5.53 25.07
CA LYS A 249 -10.16 6.61 25.38
C LYS A 249 -8.99 6.69 24.40
N LEU A 250 -8.69 5.61 23.70
CA LEU A 250 -7.51 5.51 22.83
C LEU A 250 -7.86 4.87 21.48
N GLY A 251 -7.35 5.46 20.41
CA GLY A 251 -7.28 4.84 19.11
C GLY A 251 -5.92 5.07 18.44
N LEU A 252 -5.62 4.28 17.42
CA LEU A 252 -4.40 4.34 16.63
C LEU A 252 -4.73 4.49 15.14
N LEU A 253 -4.02 5.39 14.48
CA LEU A 253 -4.04 5.61 13.04
C LEU A 253 -2.77 5.02 12.42
N ALA A 254 -2.88 3.91 11.68
CA ALA A 254 -1.76 3.25 11.01
C ALA A 254 -1.76 3.54 9.51
N ASN A 255 -0.78 4.32 9.04
CA ASN A 255 -0.59 4.67 7.63
C ASN A 255 0.49 3.80 6.97
N PHE A 256 0.05 2.91 6.08
CA PHE A 256 0.89 1.97 5.34
C PHE A 256 1.43 2.53 4.02
N HIS A 257 1.19 3.81 3.70
CA HIS A 257 1.61 4.37 2.41
C HIS A 257 3.12 4.52 2.28
N GLY A 258 3.82 4.95 3.33
CA GLY A 258 5.22 5.35 3.23
C GLY A 258 6.19 4.17 3.04
N THR A 259 7.45 4.53 2.77
CA THR A 259 8.58 3.59 2.85
C THR A 259 8.80 3.08 4.27
N ALA A 260 8.28 3.80 5.27
CA ALA A 260 8.12 3.37 6.64
C ALA A 260 6.65 3.48 7.05
N LEU A 261 6.21 2.60 7.95
CA LEU A 261 4.93 2.67 8.61
C LEU A 261 4.90 3.85 9.59
N ALA A 262 3.82 4.64 9.56
CA ALA A 262 3.55 5.66 10.57
C ALA A 262 2.33 5.26 11.41
N ILE A 263 2.45 5.34 12.74
CA ILE A 263 1.33 5.10 13.66
C ILE A 263 1.16 6.31 14.57
N THR A 264 -0.01 6.93 14.54
CA THR A 264 -0.33 8.12 15.34
C THR A 264 -1.44 7.81 16.36
N PRO A 265 -1.25 8.12 17.66
CA PRO A 265 -2.30 7.94 18.66
C PRO A 265 -3.34 9.08 18.60
N GLY A 266 -4.62 8.70 18.63
CA GLY A 266 -5.74 9.59 18.89
C GLY A 266 -6.26 9.37 20.32
N ARG A 267 -6.21 10.42 21.15
CA ARG A 267 -6.68 10.37 22.55
C ARG A 267 -7.90 11.25 22.74
N VAL A 268 -8.83 10.80 23.57
CA VAL A 268 -9.93 11.61 24.12
C VAL A 268 -9.85 11.58 25.64
N LYS A 269 -10.30 12.66 26.28
CA LYS A 269 -10.33 12.77 27.74
C LYS A 269 -11.43 11.90 28.32
#